data_AF-X1AFE9-F1
#
_entry.id   AF-X1AFE9-F1
#
_cell.length_a   1.000
_cell.length_b   1.000
_cell.length_c   1.000
_cell.angle_alpha   90.00
_cell.angle_beta   90.00
_cell.angle_gamma   90.00
#
_symmetry.space_group_name_H-M   'P 1'
#
loop_
_entity.id
_entity.type
_entity.pdbx_description
1 polymer ?
#
loop_
_entity_poly.entity_id
_entity_poly.type
_entity_poly.pdbx_seq_one_letter_code
_entity_poly.pdbx_strand_id
1 'polypeptide(L)' 'MFFPGHTKKYFTGNMGIFDFDEALFPDLWQTRTEKQFKSFLRYYISDHRILWAEFKI' A
#
# COMPACT_ATOMS: atom_id res chain seq x y z
N MET A 1 15.09 -5.92 0.68
CA MET A 1 14.22 -6.94 0.06
C MET A 1 15.06 -7.72 -0.95
N PHE A 2 14.98 -9.05 -0.95
CA PHE A 2 15.75 -9.88 -1.88
C PHE A 2 14.88 -10.21 -3.11
N PHE A 3 15.35 -9.85 -4.31
CA PHE A 3 14.71 -10.25 -5.56
C PHE A 3 15.60 -11.26 -6.30
N PRO A 4 15.06 -12.39 -6.78
CA PRO A 4 15.83 -13.38 -7.54
C PRO A 4 16.43 -12.78 -8.82
N GLY A 5 17.56 -13.35 -9.28
CA GLY A 5 18.51 -12.72 -10.21
C GLY A 5 17.92 -11.94 -11.40
N HIS A 6 17.00 -12.52 -12.17
CA HIS A 6 16.39 -11.82 -13.32
C HIS A 6 15.43 -10.70 -12.89
N THR A 7 14.64 -10.93 -11.84
CA THR A 7 13.70 -9.96 -11.28
C THR A 7 14.40 -8.69 -10.80
N LYS A 8 15.62 -8.80 -10.25
CA LYS A 8 16.42 -7.63 -9.86
C LYS A 8 16.84 -6.75 -11.05
N LYS A 9 17.07 -7.34 -12.23
CA LYS A 9 17.47 -6.59 -13.43
C LYS A 9 16.33 -5.71 -13.97
N TYR A 10 15.10 -6.17 -13.80
CA TYR A 10 13.91 -5.48 -14.26
C TYR A 10 13.33 -4.52 -13.21
N PHE A 11 13.78 -4.60 -11.95
CA PHE A 11 13.32 -3.70 -10.91
C PHE A 11 13.72 -2.24 -11.23
N THR A 12 12.74 -1.33 -11.29
CA THR A 12 12.98 0.07 -11.67
C THR A 12 13.61 0.90 -10.55
N GLY A 13 13.63 0.39 -9.33
CA GLY A 13 13.95 1.16 -8.13
C GLY A 13 12.70 1.69 -7.41
N ASN A 14 11.55 1.69 -8.09
CA ASN A 14 10.29 2.15 -7.51
C ASN A 14 9.60 1.02 -6.75
N MET A 15 9.42 1.23 -5.46
CA MET A 15 8.65 0.35 -4.58
C MET A 15 8.02 1.18 -3.48
N GLY A 16 6.94 0.68 -2.90
CA GLY A 16 6.25 1.41 -1.86
C GLY A 16 5.20 0.57 -1.15
N ILE A 17 4.63 1.20 -0.14
CA ILE A 17 3.35 0.77 0.42
C ILE A 17 2.28 1.31 -0.52
N PHE A 18 1.33 0.46 -0.89
CA PHE A 18 0.17 0.90 -1.64
C PHE A 18 -0.67 1.80 -0.73
N ASP A 19 -0.94 3.02 -1.19
CA ASP A 19 -1.75 3.97 -0.43
C ASP A 19 -3.22 3.58 -0.53
N PHE A 20 -3.67 2.80 0.46
CA PHE A 20 -5.06 2.43 0.58
C PHE A 20 -5.93 3.55 1.12
N ASP A 21 -5.33 4.55 1.75
CA ASP A 21 -6.05 5.50 2.55
C ASP A 21 -6.90 6.42 1.66
N GLU A 22 -6.33 6.86 0.54
CA GLU A 22 -7.05 7.59 -0.51
C GLU A 22 -7.77 6.66 -1.51
N ALA A 23 -7.27 5.44 -1.75
CA ALA A 23 -7.76 4.60 -2.84
C ALA A 23 -8.97 3.70 -2.48
N LEU A 24 -9.03 3.15 -1.26
CA LEU A 24 -10.11 2.22 -0.88
C LEU A 24 -11.31 2.92 -0.26
N PHE A 25 -11.07 3.98 0.52
CA PHE A 25 -12.10 4.61 1.32
C PHE A 25 -12.07 6.15 1.25
N PRO A 26 -12.14 6.74 0.04
CA PRO A 26 -12.05 8.20 -0.13
C PRO A 26 -13.14 8.95 0.66
N ASP A 27 -14.37 8.43 0.67
CA ASP A 27 -15.47 9.03 1.44
C ASP A 27 -15.26 8.89 2.95
N LEU A 28 -14.66 7.79 3.41
CA LEU A 28 -14.39 7.54 4.82
C LEU A 28 -13.27 8.46 5.34
N TRP A 29 -12.26 8.72 4.50
CA TRP A 29 -11.18 9.66 4.80
C TRP A 29 -11.71 11.10 4.98
N GLN A 30 -12.61 11.54 4.10
CA GLN A 30 -13.16 12.89 4.16
C GLN A 30 -14.17 13.11 5.30
N THR A 31 -14.88 12.06 5.72
CA THR A 31 -15.98 12.18 6.70
C THR A 31 -15.59 11.82 8.14
N ARG A 32 -14.47 11.14 8.36
CA ARG A 32 -14.07 10.63 9.68
C ARG A 32 -12.81 11.30 10.19
N THR A 33 -12.68 11.39 11.51
CA THR A 33 -11.43 11.81 12.15
C THR A 33 -10.35 10.75 11.94
N GLU A 34 -9.09 11.18 11.82
CA GLU A 34 -7.91 10.31 11.61
C GLU A 34 -7.87 9.09 12.53
N LYS A 35 -8.26 9.24 13.80
CA LYS A 35 -8.30 8.14 14.78
C LYS A 35 -9.35 7.08 14.45
N GLN A 36 -10.53 7.50 14.00
CA GLN A 36 -11.61 6.57 13.60
C GLN A 36 -11.24 5.84 12.32
N PHE A 37 -10.64 6.58 11.38
CA PHE A 37 -10.13 6.04 10.13
C PHE A 37 -9.05 4.98 10.35
N LYS A 38 -8.03 5.26 11.17
CA LYS A 38 -6.99 4.28 11.53
C LYS A 38 -7.56 3.03 12.23
N SER A 39 -8.55 3.20 13.12
CA SER A 39 -9.24 2.04 13.72
C SER A 39 -10.01 1.21 12.70
N PHE A 40 -10.65 1.87 11.72
CA PHE A 40 -11.40 1.20 10.65
C PHE A 40 -10.45 0.44 9.72
N LEU A 41 -9.36 1.06 9.27
CA LEU A 41 -8.30 0.41 8.50
C LEU A 41 -7.73 -0.80 9.25
N ARG A 42 -7.46 -0.66 10.54
CA ARG A 42 -6.95 -1.76 11.36
C ARG A 42 -7.94 -2.92 11.44
N TYR A 43 -9.23 -2.64 11.48
CA TYR A 43 -10.26 -3.68 11.52
C TYR A 43 -10.47 -4.35 10.16
N TYR A 44 -10.58 -3.57 9.08
CA TYR A 44 -10.95 -4.08 7.75
C TYR A 44 -9.77 -4.65 6.97
N ILE A 45 -8.56 -4.10 7.14
CA ILE A 45 -7.37 -4.58 6.44
C ILE A 45 -6.43 -5.33 7.37
N SER A 46 -6.75 -5.47 8.67
CA SER A 46 -5.92 -6.16 9.66
C SER A 46 -4.45 -5.67 9.69
N ASP A 47 -4.22 -4.41 9.32
CA ASP A 47 -2.89 -3.80 9.12
C ASP A 47 -2.04 -4.45 8.00
N HIS A 48 -2.68 -5.19 7.07
CA HIS A 48 -2.05 -5.67 5.86
C HIS A 48 -1.78 -4.51 4.90
N ARG A 49 -0.55 -4.00 4.96
CA ARG A 49 -0.04 -3.03 3.99
C ARG A 49 0.48 -3.79 2.78
N ILE A 50 -0.28 -3.73 1.68
CA ILE A 50 0.19 -4.29 0.42
C ILE A 50 1.42 -3.51 -0.01
N LEU A 51 2.50 -4.24 -0.27
CA LEU A 51 3.71 -3.70 -0.85
C LEU A 51 3.64 -3.88 -2.36
N TRP A 52 4.06 -2.86 -3.08
CA TRP A 52 4.22 -2.93 -4.53
C TRP A 52 5.67 -2.64 -4.93
N ALA A 53 6.06 -3.18 -6.07
CA ALA A 53 7.35 -2.93 -6.70
C ALA A 53 7.11 -2.88 -8.21
N GLU A 54 7.70 -1.89 -8.88
CA GLU A 54 7.60 -1.73 -10.33
C GLU A 54 8.75 -2.45 -11.05
N PHE A 55 8.40 -3.10 -12.15
CA PHE A 55 9.31 -3.81 -13.02
C PHE A 55 9.17 -3.30 -14.46
N LYS A 56 10.30 -3.04 -15.10
CA LYS A 56 10.40 -2.71 -16.52
C LYS A 56 10.48 -4.01 -17.31
N ILE A 57 9.39 -4.35 -18.02
CA ILE A 57 9.29 -5.50 -18.92
C ILE A 57 9.72 -5.07 -20.31
#